data_AF-A0A925DMP5-F1
#
_entry.id   AF-A0A925DMP5-F1
#
_cell.length_a   1.000
_cell.length_b   1.000
_cell.length_c   1.000
_cell.angle_alpha   90.00
_cell.angle_beta   90.00
_cell.angle_gamma   90.00
#
_symmetry.space_group_name_H-M   'P 1'
#
loop_
_entity.id
_entity.type
_entity.pdbx_description
1 polymer ?
#
loop_
_entity_poly.entity_id
_entity_poly.type
_entity_poly.pdbx_seq_one_letter_code
_entity_poly.pdbx_strand_id
1 'polypeptide(L)' 'MGLILDPNHHSVHHTQPYNKYYCITCGWLNPVLTKLKFFDGLEMVIRKISGAKKIN' A
#
# COMPACT_ATOMS: atom_id res chain seq x y z
N MET A 1 13.91 11.48 -10.01
CA MET A 1 14.31 10.46 -9.01
C MET A 1 14.58 11.17 -7.70
N GLY A 2 13.59 11.22 -6.82
CA GLY A 2 13.72 11.87 -5.52
C GLY A 2 14.20 10.89 -4.46
N LEU A 3 15.13 11.34 -3.62
CA LEU A 3 15.38 10.75 -2.31
C LEU A 3 14.13 10.86 -1.41
N ILE A 4 13.27 11.83 -1.72
CA ILE A 4 12.01 12.13 -1.06
C ILE A 4 10.87 11.99 -2.08
N LEU A 5 9.74 11.45 -1.63
CA LEU A 5 8.55 11.18 -2.43
C LEU A 5 7.88 12.48 -2.86
N ASP A 6 7.56 12.57 -4.16
CA ASP A 6 6.81 13.69 -4.71
C ASP A 6 5.41 13.78 -4.07
N PRO A 7 4.89 14.98 -3.74
CA PRO A 7 3.57 15.15 -3.15
C PRO A 7 2.43 14.52 -3.96
N ASN A 8 2.51 14.48 -5.29
CA ASN A 8 1.49 13.83 -6.12
C ASN A 8 1.53 12.30 -5.99
N HIS A 9 2.70 11.71 -5.76
CA HIS A 9 2.79 10.28 -5.46
C HIS A 9 2.35 9.96 -4.04
N HIS A 10 2.59 10.87 -3.09
CA HIS A 10 2.09 10.77 -1.73
C HIS A 10 0.56 10.88 -1.69
N SER A 11 -0.05 11.75 -2.50
CA SER A 11 -1.51 11.90 -2.51
C SER A 11 -2.23 10.59 -2.86
N VAL A 12 -1.64 9.73 -3.70
CA VAL A 12 -2.19 8.40 -4.01
C VAL A 12 -2.37 7.54 -2.76
N HIS A 13 -1.45 7.62 -1.80
CA HIS A 13 -1.59 6.93 -0.51
C HIS A 13 -2.79 7.47 0.30
N HIS A 14 -3.05 8.78 0.24
CA HIS A 14 -4.19 9.44 0.87
C HIS A 14 -5.51 9.36 0.07
N THR A 15 -5.60 8.48 -0.94
CA THR A 15 -6.84 8.25 -1.67
C THR A 15 -7.40 6.87 -1.39
N GLN A 16 -8.73 6.77 -1.33
CA GLN A 16 -9.41 5.47 -1.28
C GLN A 16 -8.90 4.56 -2.42
N PRO A 17 -8.66 3.26 -2.16
CA PRO A 17 -9.06 2.50 -0.97
C PRO A 17 -7.99 2.43 0.15
N TYR A 18 -6.99 3.33 0.15
CA TYR A 18 -5.92 3.41 1.18
C TYR A 18 -5.08 2.14 1.37
N ASN A 19 -5.15 1.19 0.44
CA ASN A 19 -4.49 -0.12 0.52
C ASN A 19 -3.23 -0.22 -0.34
N LYS A 20 -2.65 0.92 -0.74
CA LYS A 20 -1.55 0.97 -1.70
C LYS A 20 -0.60 2.13 -1.40
N TYR A 21 0.58 2.08 -2.02
CA TYR A 21 1.57 3.17 -1.99
C TYR A 21 2.18 3.47 -0.60
N TYR A 22 2.46 2.44 0.20
CA TYR A 22 2.98 2.56 1.56
C TYR A 22 4.44 3.04 1.69
N CYS A 23 5.24 3.04 0.62
CA CYS A 23 6.62 3.53 0.66
C CYS A 23 6.64 5.07 0.57
N ILE A 24 6.27 5.76 1.65
CA ILE A 24 6.04 7.21 1.68
C ILE A 24 7.31 8.08 1.64
N THR A 25 8.49 7.51 1.94
CA THR A 25 9.74 8.27 1.91
C THR A 25 10.31 8.38 0.51
N CYS A 26 10.57 7.26 -0.19
CA CYS A 26 11.18 7.29 -1.53
C CYS A 26 10.23 6.85 -2.66
N GLY A 27 9.20 6.06 -2.36
CA GLY A 27 8.21 5.57 -3.33
C GLY A 27 8.68 4.52 -4.34
N TRP A 28 9.97 4.20 -4.42
CA TRP A 28 10.51 3.36 -5.50
C TRP A 28 9.87 1.97 -5.58
N LEU A 29 9.53 1.41 -4.43
CA LEU A 29 8.98 0.06 -4.34
C LEU A 29 7.44 0.03 -4.48
N ASN A 30 6.77 1.18 -4.39
CA ASN A 30 5.31 1.28 -4.55
C ASN A 30 4.78 0.65 -5.86
N PRO A 31 5.30 0.98 -7.06
CA PRO A 31 4.78 0.41 -8.30
C PRO A 31 4.98 -1.11 -8.38
N VAL A 32 6.09 -1.63 -7.83
CA VAL A 32 6.37 -3.07 -7.81
C VAL A 32 5.40 -3.79 -6.88
N LEU A 33 5.26 -3.35 -5.63
CA LEU A 33 4.38 -3.98 -4.64
C LEU A 33 2.90 -3.86 -5.02
N THR A 34 2.52 -2.75 -5.65
CA THR A 34 1.15 -2.56 -6.14
C THR A 34 0.85 -3.54 -7.28
N LYS A 35 1.77 -3.71 -8.25
CA LYS A 35 1.61 -4.71 -9.33
C LYS A 35 1.52 -6.13 -8.78
N LEU A 36 2.25 -6.44 -7.71
CA LEU A 36 2.23 -7.75 -7.06
C LEU A 36 1.02 -7.95 -6.13
N LYS A 37 0.17 -6.93 -5.92
CA LYS A 37 -0.91 -6.96 -4.91
C LYS A 37 -0.43 -7.41 -3.52
N PHE A 38 0.80 -7.02 -3.17
CA PHE A 38 1.48 -7.52 -1.98
C PHE A 38 0.66 -7.27 -0.69
N PHE A 39 0.16 -6.05 -0.52
CA PHE A 39 -0.58 -5.66 0.68
C PHE A 39 -1.97 -6.30 0.76
N ASP A 40 -2.66 -6.50 -0.37
CA ASP A 40 -3.93 -7.23 -0.40
C ASP A 40 -3.72 -8.71 0.02
N GLY A 41 -2.61 -9.31 -0.44
CA GLY A 41 -2.22 -10.66 -0.03
C GLY A 41 -1.89 -10.73 1.46
N LEU A 42 -1.14 -9.77 1.98
CA LEU A 42 -0.83 -9.68 3.40
C LEU A 42 -2.10 -9.50 4.25
N GLU A 43 -3.04 -8.64 3.83
CA GLU A 43 -4.33 -8.47 4.49
C GLU A 43 -5.08 -9.81 4.55
N MET A 44 -5.14 -10.54 3.43
CA MET A 44 -5.78 -11.85 3.39
C MET A 44 -5.14 -12.84 4.38
N VAL A 45 -3.81 -12.90 4.45
CA VAL A 45 -3.08 -13.79 5.35
C VAL A 45 -3.35 -13.43 6.81
N ILE A 46 -3.22 -12.15 7.16
CA ILE A 46 -3.49 -11.67 8.52
C ILE A 46 -4.93 -12.00 8.92
N ARG A 47 -5.91 -11.77 8.04
CA ARG A 47 -7.32 -12.07 8.31
C ARG A 47 -7.59 -13.56 8.49
N LYS A 48 -6.92 -14.42 7.70
CA LYS A 48 -7.04 -15.88 7.85
C LYS A 48 -6.48 -16.35 9.19
N ILE A 49 -5.33 -15.81 9.61
CA ILE A 49 -4.65 -16.23 10.86
C ILE A 49 -5.36 -15.67 12.09
N SER A 50 -5.79 -14.40 12.04
CA SER A 50 -6.42 -13.70 13.18
C SER A 50 -7.94 -13.90 13.30
N GLY A 51 -8.61 -14.35 12.23
CA GLY A 51 -10.07 -14.38 12.15
C GLY A 51 -10.72 -13.00 11.92
N ALA A 52 -9.93 -11.94 11.71
CA ALA A 52 -10.44 -10.58 11.53
C ALA A 52 -11.32 -10.42 10.27
N LYS A 53 -12.45 -9.73 10.41
CA LYS A 53 -13.36 -9.40 9.30
C LYS A 53 -12.88 -8.13 8.59
N LYS A 54 -13.06 -8.06 7.28
CA LYS A 54 -12.74 -6.86 6.50
C LYS A 54 -13.74 -5.78 6.90
N ILE A 55 -13.23 -4.61 7.24
CA ILE A 55 -14.04 -3.45 7.57
C ILE A 55 -14.23 -2.70 6.25
N ASN A 56 -15.48 -2.58 5.78
CA ASN A 56 -15.84 -1.88 4.55
C ASN A 56 -15.85 -0.37 4.78
#